data_AF-A0A7V8BNB7-F1
#
_entry.id   AF-A0A7V8BNB7-F1
#
_cell.length_a   1.000
_cell.length_b   1.000
_cell.length_c   1.000
_cell.angle_alpha   90.00
_cell.angle_beta   90.00
_cell.angle_gamma   90.00
#
_symmetry.space_group_name_H-M   'P 1'
#
loop_
_entity.id
_entity.type
_entity.pdbx_description
1 polymer ?
#
loop_
_entity_poly.entity_id
_entity_poly.type
_entity_poly.pdbx_seq_one_letter_code
_entity_poly.pdbx_strand_id
1 'polypeptide(L)'
;MQYLQKGGFQQNPLMRLTLGFTVLFLVGFVVTNFMIYFSKMGLTPDSVIAYYNGSEETFHPARTYGSMLEVTHGHLPVMAILILMLTHLVLFSPFTKNQKIAFIILSFLSAFLDEGSGWLVRFVHPQFAWLKIGSFLILQASLIFLLISLTLFLFHSCAESKDKEILTSGLDDANEIAEDSQKP
;
A
#
# COMPACT_ATOMS: atom_id res chain seq x y z
N MET A 1 -10.97 -22.18 20.13
CA MET A 1 -9.84 -21.44 19.51
C MET A 1 -9.22 -22.16 18.29
N GLN A 2 -9.90 -23.11 17.64
CA GLN A 2 -9.37 -23.83 16.47
C GLN A 2 -9.37 -23.01 15.17
N TYR A 3 -10.18 -21.95 15.12
CA TYR A 3 -10.36 -21.07 13.95
C TYR A 3 -9.13 -20.18 13.66
N LEU A 4 -8.39 -19.79 14.70
CA LEU A 4 -7.14 -19.02 14.58
C LEU A 4 -5.94 -19.87 14.13
N GLN A 5 -6.02 -21.19 14.32
CA GLN A 5 -4.89 -22.11 14.11
C GLN A 5 -4.86 -22.70 12.68
N LYS A 6 -5.96 -22.67 11.94
CA LYS A 6 -6.08 -23.30 10.60
C LYS A 6 -6.12 -22.33 9.41
N GLY A 7 -5.89 -21.03 9.61
CA GLY A 7 -5.85 -20.07 8.49
C GLY A 7 -7.20 -19.83 7.77
N GLY A 8 -8.32 -20.32 8.32
CA GLY A 8 -9.66 -20.20 7.72
C GLY A 8 -10.19 -18.77 7.59
N PHE A 9 -9.46 -17.78 8.11
CA PHE A 9 -9.79 -16.37 7.94
C PHE A 9 -9.73 -15.95 6.46
N GLN A 10 -8.83 -16.55 5.66
CA GLN A 10 -8.64 -16.27 4.22
C GLN A 10 -9.86 -16.61 3.36
N GLN A 11 -10.68 -17.57 3.80
CA GLN A 11 -11.88 -18.02 3.09
C GLN A 11 -13.15 -17.28 3.55
N ASN A 12 -13.07 -16.39 4.56
CA ASN A 12 -14.24 -15.66 5.02
C ASN A 12 -14.60 -14.54 4.03
N PRO A 13 -15.81 -14.55 3.43
CA PRO A 13 -16.22 -13.58 2.43
C PRO A 13 -16.23 -12.13 2.97
N LEU A 14 -16.51 -11.94 4.26
CA LEU A 14 -16.51 -10.60 4.89
C LEU A 14 -15.11 -10.00 4.94
N MET A 15 -14.08 -10.80 5.23
CA MET A 15 -12.71 -10.31 5.22
C MET A 15 -12.24 -10.01 3.79
N ARG A 16 -12.61 -10.85 2.83
CA ARG A 16 -12.27 -10.62 1.41
C ARG A 16 -12.89 -9.32 0.89
N LEU A 17 -14.10 -9.00 1.33
CA LEU A 17 -14.76 -7.74 1.02
C LEU A 17 -14.02 -6.54 1.60
N THR A 18 -13.67 -6.57 2.89
CA THR A 18 -12.94 -5.46 3.53
C THR A 18 -11.55 -5.26 2.92
N LEU A 19 -10.80 -6.35 2.67
CA LEU A 19 -9.52 -6.28 1.97
C LEU A 19 -9.65 -5.74 0.55
N GLY A 20 -10.71 -6.11 -0.18
CA GLY A 20 -11.01 -5.57 -1.51
C GLY A 20 -11.21 -4.05 -1.48
N PHE A 21 -12.00 -3.55 -0.54
CA PHE A 21 -12.16 -2.09 -0.35
C PHE A 21 -10.85 -1.42 0.06
N THR A 22 -10.07 -2.03 0.96
CA THR A 22 -8.75 -1.50 1.34
C THR A 22 -7.82 -1.36 0.14
N VAL A 23 -7.76 -2.38 -0.74
CA VAL A 23 -6.99 -2.31 -1.99
C VAL A 23 -7.48 -1.16 -2.87
N LEU A 24 -8.79 -1.01 -3.06
CA LEU A 24 -9.38 0.07 -3.87
C LEU A 24 -8.95 1.45 -3.37
N PHE A 25 -9.09 1.71 -2.05
CA PHE A 25 -8.69 2.99 -1.46
C PHE A 25 -7.18 3.25 -1.57
N LEU A 26 -6.35 2.23 -1.37
CA LEU A 26 -4.90 2.36 -1.47
C LEU A 26 -4.42 2.56 -2.91
N VAL A 27 -5.06 1.93 -3.90
CA VAL A 27 -4.80 2.20 -5.32
C VAL A 27 -5.18 3.65 -5.64
N GLY A 28 -6.34 4.12 -5.18
CA GLY A 28 -6.75 5.52 -5.32
C GLY A 28 -5.75 6.48 -4.67
N PHE A 29 -5.21 6.13 -3.50
CA PHE A 29 -4.16 6.88 -2.83
C PHE A 29 -2.87 6.93 -3.66
N VAL A 30 -2.38 5.81 -4.19
CA VAL A 30 -1.18 5.79 -5.05
C VAL A 30 -1.37 6.65 -6.29
N VAL A 31 -2.52 6.52 -6.98
CA VAL A 31 -2.82 7.30 -8.19
C VAL A 31 -2.88 8.79 -7.88
N THR A 32 -3.63 9.20 -6.86
CA THR A 32 -3.75 10.62 -6.50
C THR A 32 -2.42 11.20 -6.04
N ASN A 33 -1.60 10.42 -5.32
CA ASN A 33 -0.26 10.83 -4.92
C ASN A 33 0.64 11.10 -6.14
N PHE A 34 0.64 10.21 -7.15
CA PHE A 34 1.36 10.46 -8.41
C PHE A 34 0.84 11.69 -9.15
N MET A 35 -0.47 11.88 -9.26
CA MET A 35 -1.06 13.06 -9.92
C MET A 35 -0.67 14.36 -9.20
N ILE A 36 -0.71 14.38 -7.87
CA ILE A 36 -0.30 15.54 -7.07
C ILE A 36 1.20 15.78 -7.19
N TYR A 37 2.02 14.73 -7.21
CA TYR A 37 3.46 14.85 -7.39
C TYR A 37 3.77 15.49 -8.74
N PHE A 38 3.31 14.90 -9.85
CA PHE A 38 3.59 15.39 -11.20
C PHE A 38 2.97 16.74 -11.53
N SER A 39 1.88 17.13 -10.86
CA SER A 39 1.31 18.47 -11.03
C SER A 39 2.11 19.56 -10.31
N LYS A 40 2.96 19.20 -9.35
CA LYS A 40 3.77 20.15 -8.56
C LYS A 40 5.26 20.08 -8.86
N MET A 41 5.76 18.89 -9.19
CA MET A 41 7.18 18.57 -9.31
C MET A 41 7.39 17.54 -10.42
N GLY A 42 8.46 17.71 -11.18
CA GLY A 42 8.98 16.70 -12.09
C GLY A 42 9.93 15.73 -11.39
N LEU A 43 10.42 14.74 -12.15
CA LEU A 43 11.48 13.83 -11.70
C LEU A 43 12.89 14.41 -11.87
N THR A 44 13.01 15.74 -11.94
CA THR A 44 14.29 16.44 -12.06
C THR A 44 14.62 17.15 -10.74
N PRO A 45 15.89 17.15 -10.32
CA PRO A 45 16.31 17.85 -9.10
C PRO A 45 15.96 19.34 -9.14
N ASP A 46 16.11 19.99 -10.30
CA ASP A 46 15.82 21.42 -10.46
C ASP A 46 14.35 21.74 -10.20
N SER A 47 13.42 20.86 -10.61
CA SER A 47 12.00 21.04 -10.33
C SER A 47 11.69 20.93 -8.84
N VAL A 48 12.34 20.01 -8.13
CA VAL A 48 12.19 19.87 -6.68
C VAL A 48 12.77 21.09 -5.96
N ILE A 49 13.94 21.56 -6.38
CA ILE A 49 14.58 22.77 -5.82
C ILE A 49 13.67 23.98 -6.05
N ALA A 50 13.15 24.17 -7.25
CA ALA A 50 12.22 25.26 -7.58
C ALA A 50 10.93 25.20 -6.74
N TYR A 51 10.42 23.99 -6.46
CA TYR A 51 9.23 23.82 -5.64
C TYR A 51 9.45 24.20 -4.15
N TYR A 52 10.60 23.85 -3.57
CA TYR A 52 10.89 24.12 -2.16
C TYR A 52 11.50 25.51 -1.93
N ASN A 53 12.47 25.92 -2.75
CA ASN A 53 13.20 27.19 -2.62
C ASN A 53 12.55 28.34 -3.40
N GLY A 54 11.50 28.05 -4.17
CA GLY A 54 10.88 29.02 -5.06
C GLY A 54 11.62 29.14 -6.39
N SER A 55 10.97 29.81 -7.34
CA SER A 55 11.56 30.14 -8.64
C SER A 55 11.08 31.50 -9.09
N GLU A 56 12.02 32.33 -9.53
CA GLU A 56 11.72 33.64 -10.13
C GLU A 56 11.04 33.49 -11.49
N GLU A 57 11.39 32.44 -12.25
CA GLU A 57 10.83 32.17 -13.59
C GLU A 57 9.32 31.88 -13.53
N THR A 58 8.88 31.18 -12.50
CA THR A 58 7.46 30.85 -12.28
C THR A 58 6.78 31.76 -11.26
N PHE A 59 7.48 32.80 -10.77
CA PHE A 59 7.03 33.70 -9.70
C PHE A 59 6.49 32.97 -8.46
N HIS A 60 7.05 31.79 -8.17
CA HIS A 60 6.61 30.96 -7.05
C HIS A 60 7.47 31.24 -5.82
N PRO A 61 6.89 31.65 -4.67
CA PRO A 61 7.66 31.93 -3.47
C PRO A 61 8.22 30.64 -2.86
N ALA A 62 9.33 30.77 -2.13
CA ALA A 62 9.89 29.68 -1.34
C ALA A 62 8.88 29.20 -0.28
N ARG A 63 8.88 27.90 0.02
CA ARG A 63 8.07 27.34 1.10
C ARG A 63 8.49 27.94 2.44
N THR A 64 7.49 28.39 3.20
CA THR A 64 7.68 28.92 4.54
C THR A 64 7.85 27.79 5.56
N TYR A 65 8.54 28.08 6.67
CA TYR A 65 8.72 27.13 7.76
C TYR A 65 7.37 26.62 8.30
N GLY A 66 6.40 27.51 8.50
CA GLY A 66 5.06 27.16 8.98
C GLY A 66 4.34 26.17 8.05
N SER A 67 4.35 26.43 6.73
CA SER A 67 3.73 25.52 5.76
C SER A 67 4.40 24.14 5.75
N MET A 68 5.72 24.07 5.92
CA MET A 68 6.43 22.78 5.99
C MET A 68 6.08 22.02 7.27
N LEU A 69 5.97 22.72 8.40
CA LEU A 69 5.60 22.14 9.68
C LEU A 69 4.16 21.60 9.67
N GLU A 70 3.22 22.34 9.08
CA GLU A 70 1.83 21.89 8.91
C GLU A 70 1.75 20.59 8.10
N VAL A 71 2.46 20.51 6.98
CA VAL A 71 2.51 19.31 6.15
C VAL A 71 3.14 18.14 6.92
N THR A 72 4.28 18.37 7.58
CA THR A 72 4.98 17.33 8.36
C THR A 72 4.12 16.82 9.51
N HIS A 73 3.44 17.72 10.22
CA HIS A 73 2.55 17.38 11.33
C HIS A 73 1.36 16.54 10.85
N GLY A 74 0.78 16.87 9.69
CA GLY A 74 -0.30 16.09 9.10
C GLY A 74 0.18 14.74 8.54
N HIS A 75 1.34 14.72 7.89
CA HIS A 75 1.85 13.53 7.21
C HIS A 75 2.44 12.49 8.15
N LEU A 76 3.23 12.88 9.16
CA LEU A 76 3.93 11.92 10.03
C LEU A 76 3.00 10.90 10.69
N PRO A 77 1.88 11.30 11.33
CA PRO A 77 0.97 10.34 11.97
C PRO A 77 0.25 9.46 10.95
N VAL A 78 -0.18 10.04 9.83
CA VAL A 78 -0.92 9.31 8.78
C VAL A 78 -0.01 8.29 8.10
N MET A 79 1.22 8.67 7.77
CA MET A 79 2.21 7.76 7.17
C MET A 79 2.60 6.65 8.14
N ALA A 80 2.75 6.94 9.44
CA ALA A 80 3.02 5.92 10.44
C ALA A 80 1.92 4.86 10.49
N ILE A 81 0.64 5.28 10.51
CA ILE A 81 -0.50 4.36 10.53
C ILE A 81 -0.62 3.59 9.20
N LEU A 82 -0.47 4.27 8.06
CA LEU A 82 -0.56 3.65 6.74
C LEU A 82 0.49 2.56 6.53
N ILE A 83 1.75 2.85 6.86
CA ILE A 83 2.86 1.91 6.72
C ILE A 83 2.74 0.80 7.74
N LEU A 84 2.36 1.12 8.98
CA LEU A 84 2.07 0.10 9.99
C LEU A 84 1.03 -0.88 9.45
N MET A 85 -0.09 -0.39 8.91
CA MET A 85 -1.15 -1.26 8.40
C MET A 85 -0.66 -2.14 7.27
N LEU A 86 -0.01 -1.57 6.26
CA LEU A 86 0.53 -2.31 5.12
C LEU A 86 1.57 -3.36 5.54
N THR A 87 2.52 -2.99 6.38
CA THR A 87 3.55 -3.90 6.87
C THR A 87 2.99 -4.97 7.80
N HIS A 88 1.90 -4.68 8.52
CA HIS A 88 1.18 -5.69 9.31
C HIS A 88 0.55 -6.76 8.42
N LEU A 89 -0.03 -6.36 7.28
CA LEU A 89 -0.57 -7.31 6.30
C LEU A 89 0.52 -8.21 5.72
N VAL A 90 1.74 -7.69 5.52
CA VAL A 90 2.90 -8.47 5.04
C VAL A 90 3.29 -9.60 5.99
N LEU A 91 3.05 -9.47 7.30
CA LEU A 91 3.36 -10.52 8.26
C LEU A 91 2.59 -11.82 7.97
N PHE A 92 1.36 -11.70 7.45
CA PHE A 92 0.50 -12.82 7.08
C PHE A 92 0.74 -13.35 5.66
N SER A 93 1.57 -12.67 4.88
CA SER A 93 1.92 -13.09 3.51
C SER A 93 2.93 -14.24 3.51
N PRO A 94 2.94 -15.12 2.48
CA PRO A 94 3.87 -16.25 2.35
C PRO A 94 5.36 -15.87 2.15
N PHE A 95 5.76 -14.61 2.32
CA PHE A 95 7.14 -14.18 2.20
C PHE A 95 8.08 -14.78 3.27
N THR A 96 9.36 -14.88 2.93
CA THR A 96 10.40 -15.29 3.88
C THR A 96 10.61 -14.24 4.98
N LYS A 97 11.10 -14.66 6.14
CA LYS A 97 11.37 -13.77 7.29
C LYS A 97 12.27 -12.58 6.91
N ASN A 98 13.31 -12.81 6.12
CA ASN A 98 14.25 -11.76 5.70
C ASN A 98 13.60 -10.74 4.76
N GLN A 99 12.77 -11.21 3.81
CA GLN A 99 12.00 -10.31 2.94
C GLN A 99 11.04 -9.44 3.74
N LYS A 100 10.33 -10.04 4.72
CA LYS A 100 9.42 -9.29 5.60
C LYS A 100 10.16 -8.18 6.35
N ILE A 101 11.30 -8.49 6.95
CA ILE A 101 12.14 -7.50 7.66
C ILE A 101 12.60 -6.40 6.69
N ALA A 102 13.09 -6.77 5.51
CA ALA A 102 13.53 -5.81 4.50
C ALA A 102 12.40 -4.86 4.08
N PHE A 103 11.19 -5.35 3.83
CA PHE A 103 10.04 -4.51 3.47
C PHE A 103 9.64 -3.55 4.59
N ILE A 104 9.66 -4.01 5.84
CA ILE A 104 9.34 -3.18 7.00
C ILE A 104 10.36 -2.03 7.09
N ILE A 105 11.65 -2.35 7.14
CA ILE A 105 12.71 -1.35 7.28
C ILE A 105 12.68 -0.38 6.10
N LEU A 106 12.59 -0.90 4.87
CA LEU A 106 12.60 -0.09 3.66
C LEU A 106 11.40 0.86 3.59
N SER A 107 10.20 0.41 3.97
CA SER A 107 8.99 1.25 3.93
C SER A 107 9.01 2.35 4.97
N PHE A 108 9.42 2.03 6.21
CA PHE A 108 9.55 3.04 7.27
C PHE A 108 10.65 4.06 6.95
N LEU A 109 11.81 3.58 6.49
CA LEU A 109 12.94 4.45 6.18
C LEU A 109 12.63 5.36 4.98
N SER A 110 12.03 4.81 3.91
CA SER A 110 11.68 5.61 2.73
C SER A 110 10.63 6.67 3.04
N ALA A 111 9.61 6.38 3.84
CA ALA A 111 8.63 7.40 4.22
C ALA A 111 9.21 8.49 5.12
N PHE A 112 10.06 8.11 6.08
CA PHE A 112 10.74 9.08 6.92
C PHE A 112 11.66 10.00 6.10
N LEU A 113 12.43 9.43 5.18
CA LEU A 113 13.30 10.18 4.28
C LEU A 113 12.50 11.00 3.26
N ASP A 114 11.33 10.53 2.81
CA ASP A 114 10.49 11.30 1.88
C ASP A 114 9.99 12.60 2.52
N GLU A 115 9.50 12.55 3.76
CA GLU A 115 9.07 13.77 4.46
C GLU A 115 10.28 14.62 4.91
N GLY A 116 11.33 13.97 5.42
CA GLY A 116 12.53 14.65 5.88
C GLY A 116 13.31 15.35 4.77
N SER A 117 13.38 14.77 3.57
CA SER A 117 14.15 15.33 2.45
C SER A 117 13.65 16.70 1.99
N GLY A 118 12.36 17.02 2.15
CA GLY A 118 11.84 18.36 1.90
C GLY A 118 12.49 19.42 2.80
N TRP A 119 12.70 19.08 4.08
CA TRP A 119 13.43 19.93 5.02
C TRP A 119 14.90 20.10 4.64
N LEU A 120 15.55 19.00 4.22
CA LEU A 120 16.96 19.03 3.83
C LEU A 120 17.19 19.89 2.58
N VAL A 121 16.30 19.81 1.58
CA VAL A 121 16.37 20.64 0.36
C VAL A 121 16.26 22.12 0.70
N ARG A 122 15.37 22.47 1.63
CA ARG A 122 15.06 23.87 1.97
C ARG A 122 16.10 24.52 2.89
N PHE A 123 16.61 23.79 3.87
CA PHE A 123 17.41 24.34 4.97
C PHE A 123 18.87 23.89 4.99
N VAL A 124 19.22 22.80 4.29
CA VAL A 124 20.58 22.24 4.32
C VAL A 124 21.28 22.46 2.98
N HIS A 125 20.83 21.79 1.92
CA HIS A 125 21.47 21.89 0.61
C HIS A 125 20.54 21.44 -0.55
N PRO A 126 20.52 22.13 -1.70
CA PRO A 126 19.66 21.78 -2.84
C PRO A 126 19.89 20.36 -3.39
N GLN A 127 21.11 19.82 -3.23
CA GLN A 127 21.47 18.48 -3.73
C GLN A 127 20.71 17.32 -3.06
N PHE A 128 20.08 17.56 -1.90
CA PHE A 128 19.16 16.59 -1.29
C PHE A 128 17.87 16.37 -2.09
N ALA A 129 17.67 17.10 -3.20
CA ALA A 129 16.57 16.85 -4.13
C ALA A 129 16.60 15.43 -4.71
N TRP A 130 17.79 14.87 -4.95
CA TRP A 130 17.95 13.46 -5.34
C TRP A 130 17.43 12.49 -4.28
N LEU A 131 17.66 12.81 -3.00
CA LEU A 131 17.16 12.02 -1.88
C LEU A 131 15.63 12.05 -1.82
N LYS A 132 15.00 13.21 -2.12
CA LYS A 132 13.54 13.34 -2.20
C LYS A 132 12.96 12.45 -3.29
N ILE A 133 13.51 12.53 -4.51
CA ILE A 133 13.04 11.71 -5.64
C ILE A 133 13.25 10.22 -5.34
N GLY A 134 14.43 9.84 -4.85
CA GLY A 134 14.73 8.45 -4.51
C GLY A 134 13.82 7.88 -3.42
N SER A 135 13.60 8.64 -2.35
CA SER A 135 12.75 8.21 -1.24
C SER A 135 11.30 8.07 -1.66
N PHE A 136 10.79 9.03 -2.45
CA PHE A 136 9.47 8.95 -3.06
C PHE A 136 9.32 7.70 -3.92
N LEU A 137 10.24 7.44 -4.85
CA LEU A 137 10.17 6.28 -5.73
C LEU A 137 10.26 4.94 -4.98
N ILE A 138 11.13 4.84 -3.98
CA ILE A 138 11.26 3.65 -3.14
C ILE A 138 9.96 3.41 -2.36
N LEU A 139 9.38 4.46 -1.78
CA LEU A 139 8.10 4.37 -1.07
C LEU A 139 6.97 3.97 -2.02
N GLN A 140 6.86 4.58 -3.20
CA GLN A 140 5.84 4.20 -4.17
C GLN A 140 6.02 2.77 -4.66
N ALA A 141 7.25 2.35 -4.93
CA ALA A 141 7.55 0.99 -5.35
C ALA A 141 7.17 -0.03 -4.27
N SER A 142 7.45 0.27 -2.99
CA SER A 142 7.05 -0.61 -1.89
C SER A 142 5.52 -0.68 -1.77
N LEU A 143 4.82 0.45 -1.83
CA LEU A 143 3.35 0.50 -1.81
C LEU A 143 2.73 -0.31 -2.95
N ILE A 144 3.19 -0.11 -4.19
CA ILE A 144 2.70 -0.83 -5.36
C ILE A 144 2.98 -2.32 -5.24
N PHE A 145 4.18 -2.71 -4.81
CA PHE A 145 4.53 -4.12 -4.60
C PHE A 145 3.59 -4.79 -3.59
N LEU A 146 3.33 -4.12 -2.46
CA LEU A 146 2.41 -4.61 -1.43
C LEU A 146 0.97 -4.72 -1.94
N LEU A 147 0.52 -3.75 -2.74
CA LEU A 147 -0.80 -3.78 -3.35
C LEU A 147 -0.94 -4.96 -4.32
N ILE A 148 0.04 -5.15 -5.22
CA ILE A 148 0.06 -6.27 -6.16
C ILE A 148 0.03 -7.60 -5.38
N SER A 149 0.86 -7.74 -4.35
CA SER A 149 0.89 -8.94 -3.52
C SER A 149 -0.47 -9.22 -2.87
N LEU A 150 -1.15 -8.19 -2.37
CA LEU A 150 -2.45 -8.33 -1.72
C LEU A 150 -3.56 -8.65 -2.72
N THR A 151 -3.54 -8.03 -3.90
CA THR A 151 -4.47 -8.30 -4.98
C THR A 151 -4.34 -9.73 -5.50
N LEU A 152 -3.11 -10.20 -5.76
CA LEU A 152 -2.86 -11.58 -6.17
C LEU A 152 -3.33 -12.59 -5.12
N PHE A 153 -3.07 -12.30 -3.85
CA PHE A 153 -3.55 -13.10 -2.74
C PHE A 153 -5.08 -13.20 -2.71
N LEU A 154 -5.78 -12.07 -2.88
CA LEU A 154 -7.25 -12.02 -2.91
C LEU A 154 -7.83 -12.80 -4.09
N PHE A 155 -7.20 -12.73 -5.27
CA PHE A 155 -7.61 -13.50 -6.45
C PHE A 155 -7.44 -15.00 -6.24
N HIS A 156 -6.33 -15.44 -5.64
CA HIS A 156 -6.10 -16.85 -5.34
C HIS A 156 -7.14 -17.39 -4.35
N SER A 157 -7.45 -16.64 -3.28
CA SER A 157 -8.49 -17.01 -2.32
C SER A 157 -9.90 -17.03 -2.93
N CYS A 158 -10.15 -16.26 -3.99
CA CYS A 158 -11.42 -16.30 -4.73
C CYS A 158 -11.62 -17.61 -5.50
N ALA A 159 -10.60 -18.01 -6.24
CA ALA A 159 -10.63 -19.24 -7.03
C ALA A 159 -10.85 -20.46 -6.13
N GLU A 160 -10.09 -20.57 -5.05
CA GLU A 160 -10.20 -21.70 -4.11
C GLU A 160 -11.59 -21.79 -3.44
N SER A 161 -12.20 -20.64 -3.12
CA SER A 161 -13.55 -20.59 -2.54
C SER A 161 -14.62 -21.09 -3.52
N LYS A 162 -14.51 -20.71 -4.79
CA LYS A 162 -15.49 -21.07 -5.83
C LYS A 162 -15.43 -22.58 -6.14
N ASP A 163 -14.23 -23.14 -6.18
CA ASP A 163 -14.03 -24.58 -6.43
C ASP A 163 -14.64 -25.44 -5.31
N LYS A 164 -14.50 -25.01 -4.05
CA LYS A 164 -15.11 -25.71 -2.90
C LYS A 164 -16.64 -25.67 -2.94
N GLU A 165 -17.21 -24.53 -3.28
CA GLU A 165 -18.67 -24.35 -3.38
C GLU A 165 -19.28 -25.25 -4.48
N ILE A 166 -18.61 -25.35 -5.64
CA ILE A 166 -19.02 -26.24 -6.74
C ILE A 166 -18.94 -27.71 -6.30
N LEU A 167 -17.86 -28.10 -5.63
CA LEU A 167 -17.68 -29.48 -5.13
C LEU A 167 -18.74 -29.86 -4.10
N THR A 168 -19.09 -28.96 -3.17
CA THR A 168 -20.13 -29.22 -2.17
C THR A 168 -21.53 -29.27 -2.79
N SER A 169 -21.85 -28.34 -3.70
CA SER A 169 -23.13 -28.37 -4.42
C SER A 169 -23.30 -29.67 -5.20
N GLY A 170 -22.27 -30.12 -5.92
CA GLY A 170 -22.33 -31.37 -6.68
C GLY A 170 -22.40 -32.63 -5.82
N LEU A 171 -21.87 -32.59 -4.59
CA LEU A 171 -22.01 -33.69 -3.61
C LEU A 171 -23.43 -33.75 -3.04
N ASP A 172 -24.03 -32.60 -2.73
CA ASP A 172 -25.42 -32.53 -2.24
C ASP A 172 -26.40 -33.00 -3.31
N ASP A 173 -26.24 -32.55 -4.57
CA ASP A 173 -27.04 -33.00 -5.71
C ASP A 173 -26.92 -34.52 -5.91
N ALA A 174 -25.71 -35.08 -5.81
CA ALA A 174 -25.48 -36.51 -5.93
C ALA A 174 -26.12 -37.33 -4.79
N ASN A 175 -26.12 -36.78 -3.57
CA ASN A 175 -26.75 -37.42 -2.42
C ASN A 175 -28.29 -37.39 -2.54
N GLU A 176 -28.87 -36.28 -3.01
CA GLU A 176 -30.32 -36.15 -3.21
C GLU A 176 -30.84 -37.13 -4.28
N ILE A 177 -30.09 -37.30 -5.39
CA ILE A 177 -30.40 -38.31 -6.42
C ILE A 177 -30.31 -39.74 -5.86
N ALA A 178 -29.31 -40.02 -5.02
CA ALA A 178 -29.16 -41.33 -4.40
C ALA A 178 -30.32 -41.64 -3.44
N GLU A 179 -30.77 -40.65 -2.68
CA GLU A 179 -31.88 -40.78 -1.71
C GLU A 179 -33.24 -40.95 -2.42
N ASP A 180 -33.49 -40.24 -3.53
CA ASP A 180 -34.71 -40.40 -4.36
C ASP A 180 -34.76 -41.77 -5.04
N SER A 181 -33.60 -42.31 -5.46
CA SER A 181 -33.51 -43.65 -6.06
C SER A 181 -33.78 -44.82 -5.10
N GLN A 182 -33.74 -44.56 -3.78
CA GLN A 182 -34.01 -45.55 -2.72
C GLN A 182 -35.44 -45.49 -2.17
N LYS A 183 -36.27 -44.56 -2.67
CA LYS A 183 -37.67 -44.46 -2.29
C LYS A 183 -38.49 -45.53 -3.05
N PRO A 184 -39.27 -46.38 -2.34
CA PRO A 184 -39.97 -47.53 -2.94
C PRO A 184 -41.14 -47.14 -3.85
#